data_AF-A0A258L4U4-F1
#
_entry.id   AF-A0A258L4U4-F1
#
_cell.length_a   1.000
_cell.length_b   1.000
_cell.length_c   1.000
_cell.angle_alpha   90.00
_cell.angle_beta   90.00
_cell.angle_gamma   90.00
#
_symmetry.space_group_name_H-M   'P 1'
#
loop_
_entity.id
_entity.type
_entity.pdbx_description
1 polymer ?
#
loop_
_entity_poly.entity_id
_entity_poly.type
_entity_poly.pdbx_seq_one_letter_code
_entity_poly.pdbx_strand_id
1 'polypeptide(L)'
;MSGLKRVLDRLGLKQTDFARLLDVSPRTVSLWATGEVTIPGPVKAYLRMLQFADESRRTLEFARLAAQSPGVNDGLYSLRYRPHGQPIEPGADGDGIALLKAGRIVGSDTGGGKFEGSYRFDSVRQTFHFRVWLRVPPEGQLMTGLDPGQAGSLVEVVAELDRPDPFSSTVVHVEGRPLNVTMAYLGPLPG
;
A
#
# COMPACT_ATOMS: atom_id res chain seq x y z
N MET A 1 18.88 16.57 -29.28
CA MET A 1 17.95 15.95 -28.30
C MET A 1 17.49 14.59 -28.83
N SER A 2 17.80 13.51 -28.12
CA SER A 2 17.49 12.12 -28.54
C SER A 2 15.99 11.88 -28.75
N GLY A 3 15.67 10.80 -29.49
CA GLY A 3 14.29 10.39 -29.74
C GLY A 3 13.56 9.92 -28.49
N LEU A 4 14.24 9.25 -27.55
CA LEU A 4 13.62 8.68 -26.35
C LEU A 4 13.09 9.76 -25.41
N LYS A 5 13.90 10.79 -25.11
CA LYS A 5 13.49 11.86 -24.18
C LYS A 5 12.20 12.54 -24.66
N ARG A 6 12.13 12.87 -25.95
CA ARG A 6 10.92 13.45 -26.57
C ARG A 6 9.71 12.52 -26.57
N VAL A 7 9.91 11.21 -26.62
CA VAL A 7 8.81 10.24 -26.48
C VAL A 7 8.29 10.23 -25.05
N LEU A 8 9.18 10.16 -24.06
CA LEU A 8 8.80 10.15 -22.65
C LEU A 8 8.10 11.45 -22.23
N ASP A 9 8.60 12.60 -22.66
CA ASP A 9 8.00 13.91 -22.38
C ASP A 9 6.56 14.00 -22.93
N ARG A 10 6.32 13.47 -24.15
CA ARG A 10 4.97 13.41 -24.74
C ARG A 10 4.03 12.45 -24.01
N LEU A 11 4.57 11.43 -23.36
CA LEU A 11 3.81 10.48 -22.56
C LEU A 11 3.63 10.96 -21.10
N GLY A 12 4.22 12.09 -20.72
CA GLY A 12 4.22 12.58 -19.33
C GLY A 12 5.03 11.68 -18.38
N LEU A 13 5.96 10.86 -18.89
CA LEU A 13 6.74 9.91 -18.12
C LEU A 13 8.13 10.47 -17.79
N LYS A 14 8.57 10.33 -16.54
CA LYS A 14 9.98 10.57 -16.18
C LYS A 14 10.83 9.36 -16.56
N GLN A 15 12.12 9.58 -16.81
CA GLN A 15 13.06 8.48 -17.09
C GLN A 15 13.14 7.46 -15.94
N THR A 16 13.01 7.92 -14.69
CA THR A 16 12.96 7.05 -13.50
C THR A 16 11.74 6.15 -13.50
N ASP A 17 10.59 6.65 -13.91
CA ASP A 17 9.35 5.88 -13.94
C ASP A 17 9.38 4.89 -15.11
N PHE A 18 9.91 5.31 -16.25
CA PHE A 18 10.14 4.42 -17.37
C PHE A 18 11.16 3.31 -17.07
N ALA A 19 12.18 3.59 -16.27
CA ALA A 19 13.13 2.58 -15.80
C ALA A 19 12.44 1.51 -14.93
N ARG A 20 11.51 1.94 -14.07
CA ARG A 20 10.70 1.03 -13.24
C ARG A 20 9.77 0.15 -14.10
N LEU A 21 9.12 0.71 -15.12
CA LEU A 21 8.26 -0.06 -16.05
C LEU A 21 8.98 -1.24 -16.70
N LEU A 22 10.27 -1.06 -16.96
CA LEU A 22 11.09 -2.01 -17.70
C LEU A 22 11.95 -2.89 -16.79
N ASP A 23 11.88 -2.69 -15.47
CA ASP A 23 12.75 -3.32 -14.49
C ASP A 23 14.25 -3.19 -14.84
N VAL A 24 14.67 -1.95 -15.11
CA VAL A 24 16.07 -1.60 -15.40
C VAL A 24 16.54 -0.42 -14.56
N SER A 25 17.86 -0.22 -14.47
CA SER A 25 18.40 0.93 -13.76
C SER A 25 18.07 2.25 -14.49
N PRO A 26 17.86 3.36 -13.76
CA PRO A 26 17.73 4.70 -14.36
C PRO A 26 18.93 5.08 -15.23
N ARG A 27 20.13 4.58 -14.90
CA ARG A 27 21.34 4.76 -15.70
C ARG A 27 21.20 4.13 -17.08
N THR A 28 20.64 2.93 -17.18
CA THR A 28 20.38 2.25 -18.45
C THR A 28 19.47 3.09 -19.35
N VAL A 29 18.40 3.67 -18.79
CA VAL A 29 17.50 4.57 -19.53
C VAL A 29 18.20 5.86 -19.93
N SER A 30 19.06 6.41 -19.06
CA SER A 30 19.85 7.59 -19.38
C SER A 30 20.77 7.35 -20.58
N LEU A 31 21.48 6.22 -20.63
CA LEU A 31 22.35 5.83 -21.75
C LEU A 31 21.57 5.70 -23.07
N TRP A 32 20.34 5.19 -23.01
CA TRP A 32 19.43 5.19 -24.18
C TRP A 32 18.98 6.60 -24.58
N ALA A 33 18.74 7.46 -23.60
CA ALA A 33 18.32 8.84 -23.81
C ALA A 33 19.47 9.76 -24.25
N THR A 34 20.74 9.43 -24.00
CA THR A 34 21.89 10.15 -24.58
C THR A 34 22.24 9.62 -25.96
N GLY A 35 21.83 8.38 -26.27
CA GLY A 35 22.17 7.70 -27.52
C GLY A 35 23.50 6.94 -27.46
N GLU A 36 24.12 6.89 -26.28
CA GLU A 36 25.33 6.08 -26.02
C GLU A 36 25.06 4.59 -26.21
N VAL A 37 23.84 4.14 -25.89
CA VAL A 37 23.41 2.74 -26.08
C VAL A 37 22.14 2.72 -26.92
N THR A 38 22.07 1.76 -27.85
CA THR A 38 20.86 1.57 -28.65
C THR A 38 19.72 0.98 -27.80
N ILE A 39 18.49 1.47 -28.05
CA ILE A 39 17.31 0.96 -27.36
C ILE A 39 17.03 -0.48 -27.86
N PRO A 40 16.88 -1.47 -26.96
CA PRO A 40 16.52 -2.83 -27.34
C PRO A 40 15.19 -2.90 -28.11
N GLY A 41 15.07 -3.88 -29.02
CA GLY A 41 13.86 -4.10 -29.82
C GLY A 41 12.56 -4.21 -29.00
N PRO A 42 12.52 -5.03 -27.93
CA PRO A 42 11.35 -5.15 -27.05
C PRO A 42 10.94 -3.82 -26.41
N VAL A 43 11.92 -3.02 -25.97
CA VAL A 43 11.67 -1.70 -25.37
C VAL A 43 11.09 -0.73 -26.40
N LYS A 44 11.57 -0.76 -27.65
CA LYS A 44 10.98 0.03 -28.76
C LYS A 44 9.54 -0.39 -29.04
N ALA A 45 9.24 -1.69 -29.03
CA ALA A 45 7.89 -2.21 -29.23
C ALA A 45 6.95 -1.75 -28.12
N TYR A 46 7.40 -1.84 -26.86
CA TYR A 46 6.64 -1.37 -25.70
C TYR A 46 6.36 0.14 -25.75
N LEU A 47 7.35 0.96 -26.12
CA LEU A 47 7.16 2.41 -26.32
C LEU A 47 6.14 2.73 -27.42
N ARG A 48 6.10 1.95 -28.50
CA ARG A 48 5.08 2.10 -29.53
C ARG A 48 3.70 1.75 -28.98
N MET A 49 3.59 0.65 -28.25
CA MET A 49 2.34 0.26 -27.59
C MET A 49 1.80 1.39 -26.71
N LEU A 50 2.64 2.00 -25.87
CA LEU A 50 2.22 3.13 -25.01
C LEU A 50 1.80 4.38 -25.81
N GLN A 51 2.46 4.66 -26.94
CA GLN A 51 2.10 5.78 -27.81
C GLN A 51 0.76 5.59 -28.52
N PHE A 52 0.42 4.35 -28.89
CA PHE A 52 -0.83 4.02 -29.58
C PHE A 52 -1.98 3.60 -28.65
N ALA A 53 -1.70 3.34 -27.38
CA ALA A 53 -2.71 3.05 -26.39
C ALA A 53 -3.68 4.23 -26.23
N ASP A 54 -4.96 3.92 -26.00
CA ASP A 54 -5.91 4.92 -25.51
C ASP A 54 -5.56 5.38 -24.09
N GLU A 55 -6.20 6.46 -23.65
CA GLU A 55 -5.95 7.05 -22.34
C GLU A 55 -6.24 6.07 -21.19
N SER A 56 -7.32 5.28 -21.29
CA SER A 56 -7.68 4.29 -20.28
C SER A 56 -6.60 3.23 -20.09
N ARG A 57 -6.03 2.71 -21.19
CA ARG A 57 -4.94 1.72 -21.16
C ARG A 57 -3.63 2.30 -20.66
N ARG A 58 -3.29 3.54 -21.03
CA ARG A 58 -2.13 4.23 -20.45
C ARG A 58 -2.30 4.43 -18.96
N THR A 59 -3.48 4.87 -18.53
CA THR A 59 -3.80 5.05 -17.11
C THR A 59 -3.69 3.75 -16.33
N LEU A 60 -4.18 2.63 -16.88
CA LEU A 60 -4.03 1.31 -16.25
C LEU A 60 -2.55 0.90 -16.14
N GLU A 61 -1.77 1.14 -17.18
CA GLU A 61 -0.35 0.76 -17.19
C GLU A 61 0.51 1.66 -16.28
N PHE A 62 0.14 2.92 -16.16
CA PHE A 62 0.75 3.85 -15.19
C PHE A 62 0.21 3.63 -13.77
N ALA A 63 -1.01 3.11 -13.60
CA ALA A 63 -1.48 2.63 -12.31
C ALA A 63 -0.69 1.40 -11.84
N ARG A 64 -0.27 0.52 -12.77
CA ARG A 64 0.68 -0.56 -12.45
C ARG A 64 2.04 -0.03 -12.01
N LEU A 65 2.51 1.11 -12.54
CA LEU A 65 3.70 1.79 -12.01
C LEU A 65 3.52 2.27 -10.57
N ALA A 66 2.35 2.82 -10.23
CA ALA A 66 2.05 3.20 -8.86
C ALA A 66 1.96 1.98 -7.93
N ALA A 67 1.52 0.82 -8.45
CA ALA A 67 1.53 -0.45 -7.73
C ALA A 67 2.92 -1.10 -7.63
N GLN A 68 3.84 -0.80 -8.57
CA GLN A 68 5.24 -1.23 -8.57
C GLN A 68 6.21 -0.20 -7.97
N SER A 69 5.71 0.97 -7.54
CA SER A 69 6.43 1.83 -6.59
C SER A 69 6.71 1.02 -5.33
N PRO A 70 7.79 1.33 -4.58
CA PRO A 70 8.32 0.53 -3.48
C PRO A 70 7.37 0.59 -2.27
N GLY A 71 6.18 0.04 -2.44
CA GLY A 71 5.06 0.23 -1.55
C GLY A 71 5.08 -0.75 -0.40
N VAL A 72 4.04 -0.67 0.42
CA VAL A 72 3.70 -1.74 1.35
C VAL A 72 3.76 -3.07 0.59
N ASN A 73 4.67 -3.93 1.01
CA ASN A 73 4.94 -5.20 0.33
C ASN A 73 3.70 -6.09 0.40
N ASP A 74 3.40 -6.81 -0.68
CA ASP A 74 2.47 -7.94 -0.56
C ASP A 74 3.08 -8.95 0.42
N GLY A 75 2.31 -9.36 1.42
CA GLY A 75 2.86 -10.17 2.51
C GLY A 75 2.02 -10.21 3.76
N LEU A 76 2.64 -10.76 4.80
CA LEU A 76 2.09 -10.90 6.13
C LEU A 76 2.60 -9.78 7.02
N TYR A 77 1.71 -9.25 7.84
CA TYR A 77 1.98 -8.15 8.75
C TYR A 77 1.46 -8.49 10.14
N SER A 78 2.22 -8.14 11.17
CA SER A 78 1.68 -8.07 12.53
C SER A 78 1.09 -6.69 12.75
N LEU A 79 -0.02 -6.66 13.48
CA LEU A 79 -0.63 -5.46 14.01
C LEU A 79 -0.50 -5.52 15.52
N ARG A 80 -0.11 -4.41 16.12
CA ARG A 80 -0.25 -4.17 17.55
C ARG A 80 -1.02 -2.89 17.75
N TYR A 81 -2.01 -2.91 18.61
CA TYR A 81 -2.81 -1.75 18.90
C TYR A 81 -2.92 -1.53 20.41
N ARG A 82 -3.03 -0.27 20.83
CA ARG A 82 -3.14 0.10 22.23
C ARG A 82 -3.93 1.39 22.42
N PRO A 83 -4.59 1.59 23.57
CA PRO A 83 -5.20 2.87 23.93
C PRO A 83 -4.20 4.03 23.79
N HIS A 84 -4.65 5.15 23.20
CA HIS A 84 -3.82 6.33 23.10
C HIS A 84 -3.84 7.13 24.41
N GLY A 85 -2.67 7.51 24.92
CA GLY A 85 -2.53 8.40 26.07
C GLY A 85 -2.84 7.79 27.45
N GLN A 86 -3.07 6.49 27.54
CA GLN A 86 -3.26 5.79 28.82
C GLN A 86 -1.97 5.11 29.29
N PRO A 87 -1.77 4.92 30.62
CA PRO A 87 -0.68 4.11 31.15
C PRO A 87 -0.71 2.71 30.54
N ILE A 88 0.46 2.14 30.27
CA ILE A 88 0.58 0.78 29.75
C ILE A 88 0.21 -0.19 30.87
N GLU A 89 -1.01 -0.70 30.84
CA GLU A 89 -1.44 -1.78 31.73
C GLU A 89 -1.18 -3.16 31.06
N PRO A 90 -0.73 -4.17 31.84
CA PRO A 90 -0.58 -5.52 31.31
C PRO A 90 -1.89 -6.04 30.72
N GLY A 91 -1.89 -6.43 29.45
CA GLY A 91 -3.07 -6.92 28.74
C GLY A 91 -3.95 -5.84 28.11
N ALA A 92 -3.56 -4.56 28.16
CA ALA A 92 -4.25 -3.47 27.47
C ALA A 92 -3.86 -3.37 25.98
N ASP A 93 -2.80 -4.05 25.57
CA ASP A 93 -2.42 -4.19 24.17
C ASP A 93 -3.23 -5.34 23.54
N GLY A 94 -3.60 -5.19 22.29
CA GLY A 94 -4.01 -6.32 21.48
C GLY A 94 -3.15 -6.47 20.24
N ASP A 95 -3.12 -7.70 19.76
CA ASP A 95 -2.32 -8.10 18.62
C ASP A 95 -3.22 -8.70 17.54
N GLY A 96 -2.80 -8.56 16.29
CA GLY A 96 -3.48 -9.15 15.15
C GLY A 96 -2.52 -9.45 14.01
N ILE A 97 -3.06 -10.09 12.99
CA ILE A 97 -2.33 -10.45 11.79
C ILE A 97 -3.10 -10.01 10.56
N ALA A 98 -2.39 -9.42 9.60
CA ALA A 98 -2.96 -8.94 8.34
C ALA A 98 -2.20 -9.53 7.16
N LEU A 99 -2.96 -9.97 6.16
CA LEU A 99 -2.47 -10.32 4.84
C LEU A 99 -2.79 -9.18 3.89
N LEU A 100 -1.76 -8.65 3.24
CA LEU A 100 -1.86 -7.62 2.23
C LEU A 100 -1.50 -8.20 0.88
N LYS A 101 -2.38 -8.05 -0.10
CA LYS A 101 -2.13 -8.51 -1.46
C LYS A 101 -2.88 -7.67 -2.47
N ALA A 102 -2.15 -7.11 -3.44
CA ALA A 102 -2.72 -6.37 -4.57
C ALA A 102 -3.77 -5.31 -4.15
N GLY A 103 -3.45 -4.52 -3.12
CA GLY A 103 -4.33 -3.45 -2.63
C GLY A 103 -5.47 -3.91 -1.72
N ARG A 104 -5.54 -5.20 -1.38
CA ARG A 104 -6.55 -5.77 -0.46
C ARG A 104 -5.94 -6.17 0.87
N ILE A 105 -6.78 -6.12 1.91
CA ILE A 105 -6.42 -6.48 3.28
C ILE A 105 -7.43 -7.49 3.78
N VAL A 106 -6.94 -8.54 4.42
CA VAL A 106 -7.74 -9.43 5.26
C VAL A 106 -6.95 -9.79 6.50
N GLY A 107 -7.62 -10.01 7.61
CA GLY A 107 -6.93 -10.41 8.83
C GLY A 107 -7.87 -10.64 10.00
N SER A 108 -7.25 -10.92 11.13
CA SER A 108 -7.94 -11.10 12.40
C SER A 108 -7.07 -10.70 13.57
N ASP A 109 -7.71 -10.44 14.68
CA ASP A 109 -7.05 -10.21 15.95
C ASP A 109 -7.27 -11.35 16.97
N THR A 110 -6.54 -11.29 18.08
CA THR A 110 -6.64 -12.26 19.18
C THR A 110 -7.97 -12.21 19.92
N GLY A 111 -8.73 -11.12 19.80
CA GLY A 111 -10.08 -10.95 20.36
C GLY A 111 -11.19 -11.56 19.49
N GLY A 112 -10.83 -12.21 18.37
CA GLY A 112 -11.78 -12.80 17.43
C GLY A 112 -12.37 -11.82 16.42
N GLY A 113 -11.92 -10.55 16.45
CA GLY A 113 -12.24 -9.56 15.44
C GLY A 113 -11.70 -9.98 14.08
N LYS A 114 -12.52 -9.85 13.04
CA LYS A 114 -12.13 -10.13 11.65
C LYS A 114 -12.20 -8.84 10.87
N PHE A 115 -11.19 -8.57 10.07
CA PHE A 115 -11.19 -7.36 9.27
C PHE A 115 -10.87 -7.61 7.81
N GLU A 116 -11.51 -6.83 6.96
CA GLU A 116 -11.35 -6.82 5.52
C GLU A 116 -11.26 -5.38 5.02
N GLY A 117 -10.52 -5.13 3.95
CA GLY A 117 -10.35 -3.77 3.49
C GLY A 117 -9.49 -3.61 2.26
N SER A 118 -9.05 -2.38 2.06
CA SER A 118 -8.20 -1.98 0.95
C SER A 118 -7.15 -0.97 1.39
N TYR A 119 -6.04 -0.92 0.66
CA TYR A 119 -5.04 0.13 0.80
C TYR A 119 -4.66 0.67 -0.58
N ARG A 120 -4.29 1.95 -0.59
CA ARG A 120 -3.75 2.62 -1.77
C ARG A 120 -2.64 3.57 -1.37
N PHE A 121 -1.66 3.72 -2.24
CA PHE A 121 -0.63 4.74 -2.08
C PHE A 121 -1.16 6.09 -2.55
N ASP A 122 -1.05 7.12 -1.72
CA ASP A 122 -1.28 8.51 -2.09
C ASP A 122 0.06 9.12 -2.54
N SER A 123 0.22 9.34 -3.85
CA SER A 123 1.46 9.88 -4.40
C SER A 123 1.70 11.35 -4.07
N VAL A 124 0.68 12.10 -3.67
CA VAL A 124 0.82 13.50 -3.28
C VAL A 124 1.36 13.58 -1.86
N ARG A 125 0.76 12.80 -0.95
CA ARG A 125 1.15 12.76 0.47
C ARG A 125 2.34 11.85 0.75
N GLN A 126 2.70 10.97 -0.18
CA GLN A 126 3.70 9.92 -0.01
C GLN A 126 3.37 8.94 1.14
N THR A 127 2.08 8.76 1.44
CA THR A 127 1.57 7.88 2.51
C THR A 127 0.66 6.80 1.94
N PHE A 128 0.42 5.74 2.71
CA PHE A 128 -0.59 4.74 2.41
C PHE A 128 -1.88 5.08 3.14
N HIS A 129 -2.97 5.11 2.37
CA HIS A 129 -4.31 5.26 2.89
C HIS A 129 -4.99 3.90 2.98
N PHE A 130 -5.29 3.49 4.22
CA PHE A 130 -5.95 2.25 4.57
C PHE A 130 -7.41 2.51 4.88
N ARG A 131 -8.28 1.64 4.36
CA ARG A 131 -9.71 1.61 4.70
C ARG A 131 -10.09 0.18 5.06
N VAL A 132 -10.45 -0.04 6.31
CA VAL A 132 -10.63 -1.36 6.90
C VAL A 132 -11.99 -1.42 7.58
N TRP A 133 -12.74 -2.50 7.35
CA TRP A 133 -13.96 -2.82 8.06
C TRP A 133 -13.68 -3.94 9.06
N LEU A 134 -13.83 -3.64 10.34
CA LEU A 134 -13.69 -4.58 11.44
C LEU A 134 -15.07 -5.12 11.83
N ARG A 135 -15.23 -6.43 11.73
CA ARG A 135 -16.38 -7.17 12.26
C ARG A 135 -16.01 -7.67 13.65
N VAL A 136 -16.72 -7.17 14.65
CA VAL A 136 -16.61 -7.61 16.04
C VAL A 136 -17.80 -8.53 16.34
N PRO A 137 -17.57 -9.77 16.78
CA PRO A 137 -18.66 -10.66 17.13
C PRO A 137 -19.36 -10.21 18.43
N PRO A 138 -20.58 -10.68 18.72
CA PRO A 138 -21.32 -10.32 19.95
C PRO A 138 -20.55 -10.61 21.24
N GLU A 139 -19.77 -11.68 21.27
CA GLU A 139 -18.90 -12.07 22.38
C GLU A 139 -17.54 -11.35 22.39
N GLY A 140 -17.25 -10.56 21.36
CA GLY A 140 -16.00 -9.82 21.23
C GLY A 140 -15.96 -8.61 22.15
N GLN A 141 -14.75 -8.14 22.45
CA GLN A 141 -14.57 -6.89 23.19
C GLN A 141 -13.77 -5.91 22.35
N LEU A 142 -14.35 -4.75 22.06
CA LEU A 142 -13.57 -3.65 21.48
C LEU A 142 -12.63 -3.11 22.54
N MET A 143 -11.34 -2.99 22.22
CA MET A 143 -10.37 -2.33 23.11
C MET A 143 -10.73 -0.88 23.44
N THR A 144 -11.55 -0.25 22.61
CA THR A 144 -12.08 1.08 22.91
C THR A 144 -13.00 1.08 24.14
N GLY A 145 -13.38 -0.09 24.65
CA GLY A 145 -14.32 -0.28 25.75
C GLY A 145 -15.78 -0.19 25.34
N LEU A 146 -16.05 -0.18 24.03
CA LEU A 146 -17.41 -0.16 23.49
C LEU A 146 -17.99 -1.58 23.46
N ASP A 147 -19.25 -1.70 23.85
CA ASP A 147 -20.02 -2.94 23.74
C ASP A 147 -20.44 -3.14 22.26
N PRO A 148 -20.05 -4.24 21.60
CA PRO A 148 -20.51 -4.52 20.24
C PRO A 148 -22.01 -4.88 20.18
N GLY A 149 -22.65 -5.15 21.31
CA GLY A 149 -24.06 -5.50 21.41
C GLY A 149 -24.36 -6.92 20.92
N GLN A 150 -25.63 -7.35 21.07
CA GLN A 150 -26.04 -8.74 20.84
C GLN A 150 -25.91 -9.22 19.37
N ALA A 151 -25.84 -8.29 18.42
CA ALA A 151 -25.66 -8.60 17.00
C ALA A 151 -24.20 -8.53 16.54
N GLY A 152 -23.28 -8.12 17.41
CA GLY A 152 -21.94 -7.69 17.02
C GLY A 152 -21.95 -6.30 16.38
N SER A 153 -20.75 -5.82 16.03
CA SER A 153 -20.54 -4.49 15.46
C SER A 153 -19.71 -4.54 14.18
N LEU A 154 -19.98 -3.60 13.26
CA LEU A 154 -19.19 -3.37 12.06
C LEU A 154 -18.63 -1.94 12.14
N VAL A 155 -17.32 -1.84 12.33
CA VAL A 155 -16.63 -0.57 12.50
C VAL A 155 -15.74 -0.28 11.31
N GLU A 156 -15.85 0.92 10.75
CA GLU A 156 -14.91 1.40 9.74
C GLU A 156 -13.70 2.08 10.41
N VAL A 157 -12.50 1.67 10.00
CA VAL A 157 -11.24 2.23 10.44
C VAL A 157 -10.50 2.77 9.23
N VAL A 158 -10.16 4.05 9.29
CA VAL A 158 -9.33 4.72 8.28
C VAL A 158 -8.00 5.08 8.91
N ALA A 159 -6.91 4.77 8.21
CA ALA A 159 -5.56 5.05 8.68
C ALA A 159 -4.69 5.60 7.57
N GLU A 160 -3.83 6.54 7.93
CA GLU A 160 -2.72 6.98 7.08
C GLU A 160 -1.41 6.52 7.75
N LEU A 161 -0.60 5.80 6.99
CA LEU A 161 0.67 5.24 7.47
C LEU A 161 1.76 5.49 6.43
N ASP A 162 2.96 5.81 6.92
CA ASP A 162 4.16 5.64 6.12
C ASP A 162 4.40 4.16 5.82
N ARG A 163 5.25 3.87 4.83
CA ARG A 163 5.66 2.50 4.55
C ARG A 163 6.30 1.87 5.80
N PRO A 164 5.86 0.68 6.24
CA PRO A 164 6.54 -0.04 7.32
C PRO A 164 7.93 -0.51 6.87
N ASP A 165 8.98 -0.02 7.52
CA ASP A 165 10.35 -0.51 7.38
C ASP A 165 11.15 -0.32 8.69
N PRO A 166 11.20 -1.30 9.60
CA PRO A 166 10.45 -2.57 9.58
C PRO A 166 9.01 -2.42 10.12
N PHE A 167 8.71 -1.32 10.79
CA PHE A 167 7.39 -1.00 11.33
C PHE A 167 6.98 0.44 10.97
N SER A 168 5.68 0.70 10.99
CA SER A 168 5.06 2.02 10.89
C SER A 168 4.01 2.15 11.99
N SER A 169 3.88 3.33 12.57
CA SER A 169 2.93 3.59 13.65
C SER A 169 2.08 4.81 13.34
N THR A 170 0.80 4.75 13.68
CA THR A 170 -0.13 5.87 13.49
C THR A 170 -1.16 5.90 14.61
N VAL A 171 -1.93 6.98 14.68
CA VAL A 171 -3.13 7.06 15.52
C VAL A 171 -4.34 6.91 14.62
N VAL A 172 -5.13 5.86 14.85
CA VAL A 172 -6.43 5.69 14.19
C VAL A 172 -7.54 6.07 15.14
N HIS A 173 -8.69 6.44 14.60
CA HIS A 173 -9.89 6.69 15.39
C HIS A 173 -10.91 5.59 15.11
N VAL A 174 -11.35 4.91 16.15
CA VAL A 174 -12.35 3.84 16.10
C VAL A 174 -13.54 4.33 16.90
N GLU A 175 -14.67 4.58 16.23
CA GLU A 175 -15.86 5.19 16.85
C GLU A 175 -15.52 6.47 17.66
N GLY A 176 -14.66 7.31 17.08
CA GLY A 176 -14.21 8.57 17.69
C GLY A 176 -13.16 8.44 18.81
N ARG A 177 -12.75 7.21 19.18
CA ARG A 177 -11.73 6.97 20.22
C ARG A 177 -10.36 6.70 19.60
N PRO A 178 -9.29 7.40 20.02
CA PRO A 178 -7.97 7.24 19.45
C PRO A 178 -7.28 5.94 19.93
N LEU A 179 -6.70 5.20 18.98
CA LEU A 179 -5.87 4.02 19.21
C LEU A 179 -4.53 4.20 18.51
N ASN A 180 -3.44 3.92 19.22
CA ASN A 180 -2.14 3.76 18.57
C ASN A 180 -2.11 2.40 17.88
N VAL A 181 -1.78 2.38 16.59
CA VAL A 181 -1.61 1.15 15.82
C VAL A 181 -0.19 1.12 15.28
N THR A 182 0.49 0.01 15.49
CA THR A 182 1.80 -0.32 14.91
C THR A 182 1.63 -1.50 13.97
N MET A 183 2.11 -1.35 12.74
CA MET A 183 2.14 -2.41 11.74
C MET A 183 3.58 -2.76 11.41
N ALA A 184 3.94 -4.04 11.47
CA ALA A 184 5.28 -4.52 11.14
C ALA A 184 5.24 -5.60 10.04
N TYR A 185 6.16 -5.52 9.08
CA TYR A 185 6.25 -6.50 7.99
C TYR A 185 6.92 -7.78 8.48
N LEU A 186 6.23 -8.91 8.36
CA LEU A 186 6.74 -10.22 8.78
C LEU A 186 7.40 -10.99 7.64
N GLY A 187 6.96 -10.76 6.40
CA GLY A 187 7.53 -11.42 5.23
C GLY A 187 6.55 -11.60 4.08
N PRO A 188 7.03 -12.11 2.92
CA PRO A 188 6.21 -12.31 1.74
C PRO A 188 5.24 -13.47 1.91
N LEU A 189 4.21 -13.52 1.07
CA LEU A 189 3.32 -14.68 0.99
C LEU A 189 4.04 -15.87 0.32
N PRO A 190 3.75 -17.11 0.74
CA PRO A 190 4.21 -18.29 0.01
C PRO A 190 3.72 -18.25 -1.45
N GLY A 191 4.62 -18.51 -2.39
CA GLY A 191 4.33 -18.62 -3.82
C GLY A 191 3.73 -19.96 -4.20
#